data_AF-A0A817ET45-F1
#
_entry.id   AF-A0A817ET45-F1
#
_cell.length_a   1.000
_cell.length_b   1.000
_cell.length_c   1.000
_cell.angle_alpha   90.00
_cell.angle_beta   90.00
_cell.angle_gamma   90.00
#
_symmetry.space_group_name_H-M   'P 1'
#
loop_
_entity.id
_entity.type
_entity.pdbx_description
1 polymer ?
#
loop_
_entity_poly.entity_id
_entity_poly.type
_entity_poly.pdbx_seq_one_letter_code
_entity_poly.pdbx_strand_id
1 'polypeptide(L)'
;MSSVTEKIFLNDGPLLIKVTDSTVDEQLSENASLRMILQWYERHIYRHLYLPLFQTELNTPIKCSHSDALLAAIELLYNLDPTNTNVHLSSTANLFPLKSYTLTQQTLLLTYESWLYTLRDLATYSPYAIDGYNLRLLFIIYQLLKIILFIHQRGLSCGRIQLTDIHINERYWIQLKPRFHSCLATFELASDCVTTHNNSNNNIDDDYHNNSLSKSRSHTNSVSFSSTSKQKTPASNLYDESLVITTKTSPRTTTISHSSVYHVEHRYETYCRTHIDIVELIKQWQLGHISNFDYLLILNALAGRKFHDPNNHLIFPWINDFTSSTSKLRNLSQSKYRLNKGDAQLDLTYNYYSSSISSSAANIVPHHLSEHLSSITYYVYKARRTEKRILCDNVRSIWVPNEYPSSIGRLYFWTPEECIPEFFYDPSLFQSIHEDLPDLLVPDWCSSPG
;
A
#
# COMPACT_ATOMS: atom_id res chain seq x y z
N MET A 1 1.61 41.41 17.41
CA MET A 1 1.47 40.36 16.40
C MET A 1 2.86 39.87 16.05
N SER A 2 3.21 38.64 16.43
CA SER A 2 4.48 38.06 16.03
C SER A 2 4.48 37.84 14.50
N SER A 3 5.64 38.01 13.88
CA SER A 3 5.85 37.69 12.47
C SER A 3 6.98 36.67 12.41
N VAL A 4 6.84 35.68 11.52
CA VAL A 4 7.87 34.66 11.32
C VAL A 4 8.59 35.01 10.04
N THR A 5 9.92 35.08 10.10
CA THR A 5 10.74 35.44 8.95
C THR A 5 11.52 34.21 8.48
N GLU A 6 11.39 33.88 7.21
CA GLU A 6 12.12 32.82 6.53
C GLU A 6 13.17 33.45 5.59
N LYS A 7 14.37 32.85 5.56
CA LYS A 7 15.48 33.33 4.75
C LYS A 7 15.88 32.26 3.73
N ILE A 8 15.79 32.60 2.46
CA ILE A 8 16.19 31.79 1.31
C ILE A 8 17.51 32.35 0.77
N PHE A 9 18.51 31.49 0.57
CA PHE A 9 19.80 31.88 -0.02
C PHE A 9 19.77 31.68 -1.55
N LEU A 10 20.26 32.67 -2.30
CA LEU A 10 20.34 32.63 -3.76
C LEU A 10 21.69 32.03 -4.17
N ASN A 11 21.68 31.11 -5.14
CA ASN A 11 22.91 30.59 -5.74
C ASN A 11 23.25 31.40 -7.01
N ASP A 12 24.50 31.89 -7.12
CA ASP A 12 25.01 32.64 -8.28
C ASP A 12 25.35 31.76 -9.51
N GLY A 13 25.18 30.43 -9.41
CA GLY A 13 25.38 29.48 -10.50
C GLY A 13 24.07 29.08 -11.21
N PRO A 14 24.13 28.47 -12.41
CA PRO A 14 22.95 27.83 -12.99
C PRO A 14 22.33 26.86 -11.98
N LEU A 15 21.01 26.82 -11.93
CA LEU A 15 20.21 25.97 -11.02
C LEU A 15 20.72 24.51 -11.04
N LEU A 16 21.61 24.18 -10.11
CA LEU A 16 22.07 22.83 -9.81
C LEU A 16 21.60 22.52 -8.40
N ILE A 17 20.51 21.76 -8.34
CA ILE A 17 19.75 21.51 -7.13
C ILE A 17 20.30 20.25 -6.47
N LYS A 18 21.01 20.46 -5.37
CA LYS A 18 21.57 19.39 -4.55
C LYS A 18 20.49 18.87 -3.60
N VAL A 19 20.06 17.61 -3.76
CA VAL A 19 19.23 16.93 -2.76
C VAL A 19 20.15 16.45 -1.65
N THR A 20 20.12 17.12 -0.50
CA THR A 20 20.61 16.50 0.73
C THR A 20 19.56 15.51 1.19
N ASP A 21 19.89 14.22 1.17
CA ASP A 21 19.15 13.20 1.92
C ASP A 21 19.21 13.57 3.40
N SER A 22 18.23 14.33 3.86
CA SER A 22 17.98 14.49 5.29
C SER A 22 17.31 13.21 5.75
N THR A 23 18.10 12.44 6.51
CA THR A 23 17.74 11.32 7.38
C THR A 23 16.24 11.20 7.69
N VAL A 24 15.74 9.99 7.48
CA VAL A 24 14.41 9.53 7.87
C VAL A 24 14.18 9.90 9.34
N ASP A 25 13.31 10.87 9.61
CA ASP A 25 12.70 11.09 10.92
C ASP A 25 11.74 9.89 11.14
N GLU A 26 12.35 8.79 11.57
CA GLU A 26 11.73 7.50 11.85
C GLU A 26 11.27 7.48 13.30
N GLN A 27 10.30 8.34 13.64
CA GLN A 27 9.59 8.27 14.91
C GLN A 27 8.42 9.24 14.85
N LEU A 28 7.20 8.73 14.65
CA LEU A 28 5.93 9.26 15.19
C LEU A 28 4.75 8.46 14.61
N SER A 29 3.81 8.10 15.47
CA SER A 29 2.56 7.41 15.12
C SER A 29 1.67 8.33 14.28
N GLU A 30 1.88 8.33 12.98
CA GLU A 30 1.19 9.26 12.08
C GLU A 30 0.00 8.61 11.38
N ASN A 31 -1.08 9.38 11.30
CA ASN A 31 -2.32 9.06 10.60
C ASN A 31 -2.05 8.55 9.16
N ALA A 32 -2.25 7.24 8.94
CA ALA A 32 -1.89 6.54 7.70
C ALA A 32 -2.48 7.19 6.43
N SER A 33 -3.69 7.76 6.52
CA SER A 33 -4.39 8.38 5.39
C SER A 33 -3.71 9.65 4.88
N LEU A 34 -3.22 10.52 5.78
CA LEU A 34 -2.50 11.74 5.39
C LEU A 34 -1.14 11.41 4.78
N ARG A 35 -0.42 10.47 5.39
CA ARG A 35 0.83 9.95 4.82
C ARG A 35 0.60 9.37 3.43
N MET A 36 -0.43 8.55 3.26
CA MET A 36 -0.76 7.95 1.97
C MET A 36 -1.00 9.01 0.90
N ILE A 37 -1.71 10.10 1.21
CA ILE A 37 -1.97 11.18 0.24
C ILE A 37 -0.73 12.01 -0.06
N LEU A 38 0.06 12.37 0.96
CA LEU A 38 1.30 13.12 0.78
C LEU A 38 2.33 12.30 -0.01
N GLN A 39 2.46 11.01 0.32
CA GLN A 39 3.27 10.06 -0.43
C GLN A 39 2.74 9.92 -1.84
N TRP A 40 1.43 9.71 -2.04
CA TRP A 40 0.83 9.61 -3.37
C TRP A 40 1.11 10.87 -4.20
N TYR A 41 0.99 12.07 -3.62
CA TYR A 41 1.29 13.33 -4.28
C TYR A 41 2.77 13.43 -4.68
N GLU A 42 3.68 13.25 -3.72
CA GLU A 42 5.12 13.32 -3.96
C GLU A 42 5.51 12.34 -5.06
N ARG A 43 4.91 11.15 -4.99
CA ARG A 43 5.23 10.00 -5.81
C ARG A 43 4.68 10.10 -7.21
N HIS A 44 3.39 10.37 -7.38
CA HIS A 44 2.71 10.30 -8.69
C HIS A 44 2.58 11.63 -9.40
N ILE A 45 2.55 12.75 -8.68
CA ILE A 45 2.43 14.05 -9.33
C ILE A 45 3.79 14.75 -9.37
N TYR A 46 4.42 14.96 -8.22
CA TYR A 46 5.67 15.72 -8.17
C TYR A 46 6.80 15.03 -8.94
N ARG A 47 7.06 13.74 -8.66
CA ARG A 47 8.15 12.99 -9.31
C ARG A 47 7.88 12.54 -10.74
N HIS A 48 6.63 12.27 -11.14
CA HIS A 48 6.32 11.69 -12.47
C HIS A 48 5.74 12.66 -13.48
N LEU A 49 5.01 13.69 -13.03
CA LEU A 49 4.43 14.66 -13.95
C LEU A 49 5.35 15.88 -14.09
N TYR A 50 5.66 16.52 -12.97
CA TYR A 50 6.41 17.78 -12.99
C TYR A 50 7.89 17.55 -13.25
N LEU A 51 8.53 16.59 -12.57
CA LEU A 51 9.96 16.35 -12.71
C LEU A 51 10.39 16.07 -14.17
N PRO A 52 9.69 15.21 -14.94
CA PRO A 52 10.10 14.92 -16.32
C PRO A 52 9.74 16.05 -17.31
N LEU A 53 8.65 16.79 -17.08
CA LEU A 53 8.31 17.98 -17.89
C LEU A 53 9.43 19.02 -17.82
N PHE A 54 9.95 19.29 -16.62
CA PHE A 54 11.08 20.20 -16.45
C PHE A 54 12.41 19.63 -16.98
N GLN A 55 12.60 18.30 -16.99
CA GLN A 55 13.78 17.64 -17.59
C GLN A 55 13.76 17.60 -19.12
N THR A 56 12.57 17.52 -19.75
CA THR A 56 12.43 17.43 -21.22
C THR A 56 12.52 18.79 -21.91
N GLU A 57 12.10 19.87 -21.24
CA GLU A 57 12.28 21.25 -21.72
C GLU A 57 13.72 21.78 -21.57
N LEU A 58 14.57 21.11 -20.79
CA LEU A 58 16.00 21.43 -20.62
C LEU A 58 16.86 21.20 -21.87
N ASN A 59 16.30 20.65 -22.96
CA ASN A 59 16.97 20.66 -24.27
C ASN A 59 17.00 22.05 -24.94
N THR A 60 16.32 23.05 -24.35
CA THR A 60 16.55 24.47 -24.61
C THR A 60 16.61 25.23 -23.28
N PRO A 61 17.77 25.72 -22.83
CA PRO A 61 17.88 26.36 -21.52
C PRO A 61 17.08 27.67 -21.50
N ILE A 62 16.01 27.70 -20.72
CA ILE A 62 15.38 28.96 -20.30
C ILE A 62 16.41 29.69 -19.42
N LYS A 63 17.05 30.73 -19.97
CA LYS A 63 18.00 31.57 -19.23
C LYS A 63 17.23 32.54 -18.33
N CYS A 64 16.74 32.09 -17.19
CA CYS A 64 16.29 32.96 -16.10
C CYS A 64 17.23 32.83 -14.90
N SER A 65 17.47 33.92 -14.16
CA SER A 65 18.24 33.84 -12.93
C SER A 65 17.43 33.12 -11.85
N HIS A 66 18.11 32.48 -10.88
CA HIS A 66 17.42 31.79 -9.78
C HIS A 66 16.50 32.73 -8.99
N SER A 67 16.91 34.00 -8.83
CA SER A 67 16.09 35.06 -8.24
C SER A 67 14.84 35.36 -9.05
N ASP A 68 14.93 35.45 -10.38
CA ASP A 68 13.76 35.76 -11.22
C ASP A 68 12.75 34.62 -11.19
N ALA A 69 13.21 33.37 -11.17
CA ALA A 69 12.34 32.19 -11.06
C ALA A 69 11.60 32.14 -9.71
N LEU A 70 12.30 32.45 -8.60
CA LEU A 70 11.69 32.53 -7.27
C LEU A 70 10.66 33.66 -7.16
N LEU A 71 10.99 34.84 -7.70
CA LEU A 71 10.06 35.97 -7.73
C LEU A 71 8.82 35.64 -8.57
N ALA A 72 8.99 35.09 -9.78
CA ALA A 72 7.87 34.68 -10.62
C ALA A 72 6.97 33.64 -9.93
N ALA A 73 7.55 32.69 -9.19
CA ALA A 73 6.77 31.72 -8.42
C ALA A 73 5.96 32.39 -7.29
N ILE A 74 6.53 33.38 -6.59
CA ILE A 74 5.82 34.16 -5.57
C ILE A 74 4.68 34.97 -6.20
N GLU A 75 4.95 35.66 -7.30
CA GLU A 75 3.98 36.45 -8.04
C GLU A 75 2.80 35.60 -8.52
N LEU A 76 3.08 34.42 -9.08
CA LEU A 76 2.05 33.48 -9.54
C LEU A 76 1.19 32.97 -8.38
N LEU A 77 1.80 32.57 -7.25
CA LEU A 77 1.06 31.97 -6.13
C LEU A 77 0.20 32.99 -5.37
N TYR A 78 0.71 34.22 -5.20
CA TYR A 78 0.03 35.27 -4.46
C TYR A 78 -0.71 36.27 -5.35
N ASN A 79 -0.75 36.05 -6.67
CA ASN A 79 -1.33 36.93 -7.69
C ASN A 79 -0.84 38.39 -7.52
N LEU A 80 0.48 38.58 -7.42
CA LEU A 80 1.06 39.90 -7.25
C LEU A 80 1.28 40.56 -8.60
N ASP A 81 0.94 41.84 -8.71
CA ASP A 81 1.28 42.63 -9.88
C ASP A 81 2.79 42.93 -9.87
N PRO A 82 3.54 42.61 -10.94
CA PRO A 82 5.00 42.79 -11.01
C PRO A 82 5.43 44.27 -10.93
N THR A 83 4.49 45.20 -11.01
CA THR A 83 4.74 46.65 -11.00
C THR A 83 4.52 47.32 -9.64
N ASN A 84 4.08 46.60 -8.61
CA ASN A 84 3.67 47.21 -7.34
C ASN A 84 4.21 46.45 -6.11
N THR A 85 5.34 46.90 -5.57
CA THR A 85 6.04 46.25 -4.43
C THR A 85 5.38 46.47 -3.06
N ASN A 86 4.26 47.20 -3.00
CA ASN A 86 3.54 47.53 -1.75
C ASN A 86 2.06 47.12 -1.81
N VAL A 87 1.78 45.86 -2.15
CA VAL A 87 0.42 45.32 -2.11
C VAL A 87 0.23 44.54 -0.82
N HIS A 88 -0.87 44.79 -0.11
CA HIS A 88 -1.34 43.89 0.96
C HIS A 88 -1.61 42.52 0.35
N LEU A 89 -0.70 41.57 0.58
CA LEU A 89 -0.82 40.19 0.14
C LEU A 89 -2.02 39.52 0.83
N SER A 90 -3.14 39.45 0.13
CA SER A 90 -4.34 38.77 0.62
C SER A 90 -4.14 37.25 0.58
N SER A 91 -4.70 36.55 1.57
CA SER A 91 -4.67 35.08 1.67
C SER A 91 -5.35 34.43 0.45
N THR A 92 -4.57 33.89 -0.47
CA THR A 92 -5.06 33.15 -1.65
C THR A 92 -5.20 31.67 -1.31
N ALA A 93 -6.37 31.09 -1.57
CA ALA A 93 -6.59 29.64 -1.66
C ALA A 93 -5.94 28.77 -0.56
N ASN A 94 -6.07 29.16 0.71
CA ASN A 94 -5.47 28.44 1.85
C ASN A 94 -3.92 28.31 1.77
N LEU A 95 -3.25 29.22 1.08
CA LEU A 95 -1.81 29.41 1.24
C LEU A 95 -1.54 30.20 2.51
N PHE A 96 -0.38 29.95 3.10
CA PHE A 96 0.05 30.68 4.28
C PHE A 96 0.24 32.17 3.93
N PRO A 97 -0.38 33.11 4.67
CA PRO A 97 -0.39 34.52 4.30
C PRO A 97 1.02 35.11 4.43
N LEU A 98 1.61 35.41 3.28
CA LEU A 98 2.85 36.14 3.16
C LEU A 98 2.54 37.63 3.39
N LYS A 99 3.24 38.33 4.29
CA LYS A 99 3.04 39.76 4.58
C LYS A 99 3.89 40.65 3.69
N SER A 100 5.13 40.26 3.51
CA SER A 100 6.09 40.96 2.68
C SER A 100 7.20 40.01 2.25
N TYR A 101 7.85 40.33 1.15
CA TYR A 101 9.09 39.70 0.74
C TYR A 101 10.11 40.79 0.40
N THR A 102 11.37 40.58 0.71
CA THR A 102 12.46 41.48 0.31
C THR A 102 13.58 40.69 -0.33
N LEU A 103 13.94 41.08 -1.55
CA LEU A 103 15.07 40.51 -2.27
C LEU A 103 16.32 41.36 -1.98
N THR A 104 17.37 40.71 -1.51
CA THR A 104 18.72 41.28 -1.36
C THR A 104 19.66 40.59 -2.35
N GLN A 105 20.89 41.09 -2.51
CA GLN A 105 21.87 40.56 -3.48
C GLN A 105 22.14 39.05 -3.36
N GLN A 106 21.98 38.47 -2.17
CA GLN A 106 22.28 37.05 -1.93
C GLN A 106 21.14 36.28 -1.26
N THR A 107 20.07 36.97 -0.84
CA THR A 107 19.03 36.35 0.01
C THR A 107 17.65 36.91 -0.26
N LEU A 108 16.65 36.04 -0.27
CA LEU A 108 15.23 36.38 -0.32
C LEU A 108 14.63 36.18 1.07
N LEU A 109 14.09 37.24 1.66
CA LEU A 109 13.48 37.23 2.97
C LEU A 109 11.96 37.21 2.82
N LEU A 110 11.30 36.22 3.41
CA LEU A 110 9.84 36.08 3.39
C LEU A 110 9.30 36.26 4.79
N THR A 111 8.40 37.23 4.98
CA THR A 111 7.79 37.51 6.29
C THR A 111 6.36 37.04 6.28
N TYR A 112 5.98 36.16 7.19
CA TYR A 112 4.63 35.60 7.28
C TYR A 112 3.90 36.03 8.56
N GLU A 113 2.58 35.86 8.57
CA GLU A 113 1.78 35.94 9.80
C GLU A 113 2.05 34.75 10.72
N SER A 114 2.12 34.97 12.04
CA SER A 114 2.37 33.88 12.99
C SER A 114 1.16 32.96 13.13
N TRP A 115 1.37 31.67 12.97
CA TRP A 115 0.46 30.62 13.41
C TRP A 115 1.12 29.77 14.49
N LEU A 116 0.33 29.25 15.41
CA LEU A 116 0.85 28.59 16.61
C LEU A 116 1.08 27.08 16.42
N TYR A 117 0.30 26.43 15.54
CA TYR A 117 0.26 24.97 15.47
C TYR A 117 0.30 24.45 14.03
N THR A 118 1.08 23.39 13.84
CA THR A 118 1.17 22.62 12.60
C THR A 118 0.42 21.30 12.70
N LEU A 119 0.23 20.63 11.57
CA LEU A 119 -0.36 19.30 11.53
C LEU A 119 0.57 18.26 12.19
N ARG A 120 1.89 18.51 12.21
CA ARG A 120 2.85 17.72 13.00
C ARG A 120 2.56 17.85 14.48
N ASP A 121 2.31 19.06 14.98
CA ASP A 121 1.97 19.28 16.39
C ASP A 121 0.66 18.58 16.76
N LEU A 122 -0.35 18.67 15.89
CA LEU A 122 -1.61 17.98 16.11
C LEU A 122 -1.44 16.46 16.17
N ALA A 123 -0.69 15.87 15.24
CA ALA A 123 -0.42 14.43 15.22
C ALA A 123 0.41 13.97 16.43
N THR A 124 1.34 14.81 16.89
CA THR A 124 2.24 14.50 18.00
C THR A 124 1.57 14.59 19.36
N TYR A 125 0.82 15.67 19.61
CA TYR A 125 0.30 15.99 20.93
C TYR A 125 -1.19 15.70 21.09
N SER A 126 -1.94 15.50 20.00
CA SER A 126 -3.38 15.27 20.04
C SER A 126 -3.87 14.38 18.88
N PRO A 127 -3.34 13.14 18.73
CA PRO A 127 -3.69 12.25 17.61
C PRO A 127 -5.20 11.94 17.53
N TYR A 128 -5.87 11.84 18.68
CA TYR A 128 -7.33 11.63 18.79
C TYR A 128 -8.18 12.76 18.19
N ALA A 129 -7.62 13.96 17.97
CA ALA A 129 -8.32 15.04 17.29
C ALA A 129 -8.62 14.68 15.81
N ILE A 130 -7.79 13.80 15.23
CA ILE A 130 -7.88 13.32 13.85
C ILE A 130 -8.47 11.89 13.81
N ASP A 131 -8.18 11.04 14.81
CA ASP A 131 -8.61 9.63 14.87
C ASP A 131 -10.10 9.41 15.23
N GLY A 132 -10.98 10.37 14.93
CA GLY A 132 -12.43 10.30 15.19
C GLY A 132 -13.27 10.02 13.94
N TYR A 133 -14.56 10.40 13.98
CA TYR A 133 -15.43 10.39 12.78
C TYR A 133 -14.71 11.02 11.58
N ASN A 134 -14.56 10.24 10.50
CA ASN A 134 -13.75 10.52 9.31
C ASN A 134 -13.90 11.92 8.69
N LEU A 135 -14.97 12.65 9.02
CA LEU A 135 -15.28 13.97 8.46
C LEU A 135 -14.18 15.02 8.69
N ARG A 136 -13.51 15.05 9.85
CA ARG A 136 -12.44 16.06 10.11
C ARG A 136 -11.21 15.80 9.26
N LEU A 137 -10.78 14.54 9.20
CA LEU A 137 -9.67 14.10 8.37
C LEU A 137 -9.96 14.31 6.89
N LEU A 138 -11.16 13.94 6.44
CA LEU A 138 -11.62 14.18 5.07
C LEU A 138 -11.68 15.68 4.74
N PHE A 139 -12.06 16.53 5.70
CA PHE A 139 -12.06 17.98 5.54
C PHE A 139 -10.64 18.56 5.39
N ILE A 140 -9.67 18.06 6.16
CA ILE A 140 -8.25 18.42 6.00
C ILE A 140 -7.75 17.98 4.62
N ILE A 141 -8.04 16.74 4.23
CA ILE A 141 -7.63 16.17 2.93
C ILE A 141 -8.23 16.97 1.78
N TYR A 142 -9.51 17.28 1.83
CA TYR A 142 -10.20 18.07 0.81
C TYR A 142 -9.54 19.44 0.61
N GLN A 143 -9.25 20.15 1.70
CA GLN A 143 -8.55 21.42 1.64
C GLN A 143 -7.14 21.27 1.04
N LEU A 144 -6.40 20.23 1.42
CA LEU A 144 -5.05 19.97 0.91
C LEU A 144 -5.06 19.73 -0.59
N LEU A 145 -6.00 18.91 -1.08
CA LEU A 145 -6.19 18.66 -2.51
C LEU A 145 -6.58 19.93 -3.27
N LYS A 146 -7.41 20.81 -2.67
CA LYS A 146 -7.74 22.11 -3.26
C LYS A 146 -6.52 23.03 -3.38
N ILE A 147 -5.66 23.07 -2.37
CA ILE A 147 -4.40 23.83 -2.40
C ILE A 147 -3.48 23.29 -3.48
N ILE A 148 -3.30 21.97 -3.54
CA ILE A 148 -2.49 21.30 -4.55
C ILE A 148 -2.98 21.64 -5.96
N LEU A 149 -4.28 21.51 -6.20
CA LEU A 149 -4.90 21.85 -7.48
C LEU A 149 -4.68 23.34 -7.84
N PHE A 150 -4.79 24.24 -6.87
CA PHE A 150 -4.57 25.67 -7.08
C PHE A 150 -3.13 26.00 -7.52
N ILE A 151 -2.15 25.33 -6.92
CA ILE A 151 -0.73 25.47 -7.27
C ILE A 151 -0.48 24.88 -8.67
N HIS A 152 -1.06 23.72 -8.96
CA HIS A 152 -0.94 23.05 -10.26
C HIS A 152 -1.54 23.85 -11.41
N GLN A 153 -2.69 24.51 -11.18
CA GLN A 153 -3.32 25.39 -12.17
C GLN A 153 -2.44 26.59 -12.57
N ARG A 154 -1.41 26.91 -11.78
CA ARG A 154 -0.41 27.96 -12.06
C ARG A 154 0.89 27.42 -12.66
N GLY A 155 0.92 26.14 -13.03
CA GLY A 155 2.11 25.50 -13.61
C GLY A 155 3.24 25.25 -12.61
N LEU A 156 3.00 25.43 -11.32
CA LEU A 156 3.98 25.17 -10.27
C LEU A 156 3.75 23.81 -9.64
N SER A 157 4.81 23.25 -9.06
CA SER A 157 4.70 22.08 -8.18
C SER A 157 4.71 22.53 -6.71
N CYS A 158 4.13 21.75 -5.80
CA CYS A 158 4.20 22.04 -4.37
C CYS A 158 5.49 21.53 -3.72
N GLY A 159 6.30 20.77 -4.46
CA GLY A 159 7.44 20.04 -3.91
C GLY A 159 7.05 18.94 -2.93
N ARG A 160 8.02 18.44 -2.16
CA ARG A 160 7.75 17.53 -1.05
C ARG A 160 7.05 18.27 0.10
N ILE A 161 5.76 18.00 0.30
CA ILE A 161 4.95 18.57 1.38
C ILE A 161 5.16 17.74 2.66
N GLN A 162 5.55 18.40 3.76
CA GLN A 162 5.68 17.79 5.08
C GLN A 162 4.56 18.26 6.02
N LEU A 163 4.30 17.49 7.09
CA LEU A 163 3.30 17.87 8.11
C LEU A 163 3.65 19.18 8.84
N THR A 164 4.92 19.57 8.87
CA THR A 164 5.40 20.86 9.40
C THR A 164 5.03 22.05 8.52
N ASP A 165 4.75 21.82 7.24
CA ASP A 165 4.42 22.89 6.29
C ASP A 165 2.92 23.25 6.34
N ILE A 166 2.10 22.35 6.91
CA ILE A 166 0.66 22.49 7.00
C ILE A 166 0.31 23.07 8.36
N HIS A 167 -0.12 24.32 8.39
CA HIS A 167 -0.60 25.00 9.58
C HIS A 167 -2.09 24.74 9.77
N ILE A 168 -2.54 24.61 11.01
CA ILE A 168 -3.94 24.30 11.32
C ILE A 168 -4.45 25.18 12.45
N ASN A 169 -5.72 25.58 12.37
CA ASN A 169 -6.39 26.31 13.45
C ASN A 169 -7.38 25.43 14.23
N GLU A 170 -7.97 25.99 15.29
CA GLU A 170 -8.96 25.34 16.15
C GLU A 170 -10.21 24.82 15.40
N ARG A 171 -10.45 25.32 14.18
CA ARG A 171 -11.57 24.94 13.31
C ARG A 171 -11.17 23.95 12.21
N TYR A 172 -9.97 23.36 12.28
CA TYR A 172 -9.41 22.44 11.27
C TYR A 172 -9.25 23.05 9.87
N TRP A 173 -9.22 24.38 9.76
CA TRP A 173 -8.80 25.03 8.54
C TRP A 173 -7.29 24.93 8.41
N ILE A 174 -6.84 24.48 7.24
CA ILE A 174 -5.42 24.36 6.98
C ILE A 174 -4.91 25.49 6.11
N GLN A 175 -3.65 25.85 6.33
CA GLN A 175 -2.88 26.69 5.43
C GLN A 175 -1.56 26.03 5.09
N LEU A 176 -1.26 25.91 3.80
CA LEU A 176 0.01 25.35 3.35
C LEU A 176 1.05 26.46 3.19
N LYS A 177 2.20 26.31 3.84
CA LYS A 177 3.37 27.14 3.60
C LYS A 177 4.13 26.57 2.38
N PRO A 178 4.17 27.27 1.23
CA PRO A 178 4.87 26.77 0.05
C PRO A 178 6.39 26.78 0.25
N ARG A 179 7.06 25.72 -0.20
CA ARG A 179 8.53 25.65 -0.24
C ARG A 179 9.02 26.07 -1.62
N PHE A 180 9.28 27.36 -1.81
CA PHE A 180 9.60 27.93 -3.13
C PHE A 180 10.78 27.25 -3.84
N HIS A 181 11.83 26.85 -3.13
CA HIS A 181 12.91 26.06 -3.73
C HIS A 181 12.43 24.74 -4.31
N SER A 182 11.53 24.05 -3.61
CA SER A 182 10.96 22.78 -4.06
C SER A 182 9.91 22.96 -5.15
N CYS A 183 9.25 24.13 -5.22
CA CYS A 183 8.38 24.48 -6.34
C CYS A 183 9.16 24.55 -7.67
N LEU A 184 10.47 24.85 -7.59
CA LEU A 184 11.38 25.04 -8.72
C LEU A 184 12.40 23.90 -8.91
N ALA A 185 12.43 22.89 -8.02
CA ALA A 185 13.51 21.91 -7.95
C ALA A 185 13.36 20.72 -8.92
N THR A 186 14.27 20.65 -9.92
CA THR A 186 14.63 19.51 -10.78
C THR A 186 15.75 18.64 -10.15
N PHE A 187 15.74 17.31 -10.33
CA PHE A 187 16.75 16.37 -9.77
C PHE A 187 17.90 16.11 -10.76
N GLU A 188 19.16 16.12 -10.28
CA GLU A 188 20.34 15.53 -10.94
C GLU A 188 20.43 14.04 -10.62
N LEU A 189 20.57 13.20 -11.64
CA LEU A 189 20.87 11.77 -11.47
C LEU A 189 22.18 11.61 -10.68
N ALA A 190 22.11 10.88 -9.57
CA ALA A 190 23.30 10.38 -8.89
C ALA A 190 24.08 9.47 -9.84
N SER A 191 25.13 10.00 -10.45
CA SER A 191 26.21 9.22 -11.02
C SER A 191 27.06 8.65 -9.89
N ASP A 192 26.61 7.57 -9.28
CA ASP A 192 27.41 6.67 -8.43
C ASP A 192 26.87 5.24 -8.54
N CYS A 193 26.88 4.71 -9.77
CA CYS A 193 27.03 3.28 -10.00
C CYS A 193 28.39 3.06 -10.69
N VAL A 194 29.46 3.47 -10.00
CA VAL A 194 30.79 2.92 -10.27
C VAL A 194 30.80 1.51 -9.71
N THR A 195 30.88 0.56 -10.63
CA THR A 195 31.33 -0.82 -10.43
C THR A 195 32.44 -0.91 -9.38
N THR A 196 32.13 -1.45 -8.21
CA THR A 196 33.12 -2.14 -7.38
C THR A 196 32.94 -3.64 -7.58
N HIS A 197 33.59 -4.14 -8.63
CA HIS A 197 34.15 -5.48 -8.56
C HIS A 197 35.05 -5.53 -7.33
N ASN A 198 34.66 -6.30 -6.33
CA ASN A 198 35.62 -6.96 -5.45
C ASN A 198 35.10 -8.33 -5.09
N ASN A 199 35.86 -9.32 -5.56
CA ASN A 199 35.82 -10.72 -5.19
C ASN A 199 35.80 -10.90 -3.67
N SER A 200 34.78 -11.59 -3.16
CA SER A 200 34.96 -12.53 -2.06
C SER A 200 33.78 -13.50 -2.05
N ASN A 201 34.12 -14.77 -2.33
CA ASN A 201 33.31 -15.97 -2.23
C ASN A 201 32.27 -15.94 -1.11
N ASN A 202 31.04 -16.35 -1.43
CA ASN A 202 30.28 -17.31 -0.65
C ASN A 202 29.24 -17.97 -1.57
N ASN A 203 29.48 -19.24 -1.90
CA ASN A 203 28.50 -20.14 -2.50
C ASN A 203 27.33 -20.32 -1.54
N ILE A 204 26.11 -20.06 -2.01
CA ILE A 204 24.91 -20.79 -1.60
C ILE A 204 24.12 -21.06 -2.88
N ASP A 205 23.92 -22.35 -3.14
CA ASP A 205 23.44 -22.95 -4.37
C ASP A 205 21.97 -22.58 -4.69
N ASP A 206 21.76 -21.98 -5.88
CA ASP A 206 20.48 -21.91 -6.57
C ASP A 206 20.39 -23.09 -7.56
N ASP A 207 19.69 -24.16 -7.16
CA ASP A 207 19.45 -25.33 -8.02
C ASP A 207 17.94 -25.63 -8.10
N TYR A 208 17.23 -24.90 -8.97
CA TYR A 208 15.92 -25.33 -9.47
C TYR A 208 15.73 -24.86 -10.92
N HIS A 209 16.38 -25.56 -11.87
CA HIS A 209 15.78 -25.80 -13.19
C HIS A 209 16.42 -26.98 -13.93
N ASN A 210 15.54 -27.80 -14.52
CA ASN A 210 15.73 -28.83 -15.56
C ASN A 210 16.10 -30.25 -15.12
N ASN A 211 15.18 -31.20 -15.34
CA ASN A 211 15.36 -32.13 -16.46
C ASN A 211 14.11 -32.94 -16.79
N SER A 212 13.71 -32.86 -18.05
CA SER A 212 12.95 -33.87 -18.78
C SER A 212 13.92 -34.92 -19.37
N LEU A 213 13.44 -36.17 -19.43
CA LEU A 213 13.91 -37.32 -20.24
C LEU A 213 15.29 -37.95 -19.92
N SER A 214 15.30 -39.15 -19.31
CA SER A 214 15.41 -40.45 -20.04
C SER A 214 16.00 -41.61 -19.19
N LYS A 215 15.37 -42.78 -19.35
CA LYS A 215 15.90 -44.16 -19.33
C LYS A 215 17.06 -44.55 -18.38
N SER A 216 16.77 -45.50 -17.48
CA SER A 216 17.23 -46.91 -17.51
C SER A 216 17.74 -47.51 -16.18
N ARG A 217 17.12 -48.66 -15.84
CA ARG A 217 17.65 -49.91 -15.25
C ARG A 217 18.57 -49.93 -14.01
N SER A 218 18.00 -50.56 -12.98
CA SER A 218 18.43 -51.83 -12.32
C SER A 218 19.32 -51.82 -11.06
N HIS A 219 18.84 -52.63 -10.10
CA HIS A 219 19.54 -53.42 -9.05
C HIS A 219 20.16 -52.64 -7.88
N THR A 220 20.19 -53.07 -6.61
CA THR A 220 19.62 -54.17 -5.79
C THR A 220 20.13 -53.92 -4.36
N ASN A 221 19.41 -54.43 -3.36
CA ASN A 221 19.89 -54.81 -2.01
C ASN A 221 20.29 -53.66 -1.04
N SER A 222 20.06 -53.70 0.27
CA SER A 222 19.39 -54.64 1.17
C SER A 222 19.56 -54.17 2.63
N VAL A 223 18.65 -54.62 3.49
CA VAL A 223 18.79 -54.89 4.94
C VAL A 223 18.53 -53.77 5.96
N SER A 224 17.65 -54.19 6.87
CA SER A 224 17.02 -53.72 8.11
C SER A 224 17.92 -53.56 9.35
N PHE A 225 17.37 -52.93 10.40
CA PHE A 225 17.16 -53.43 11.80
C PHE A 225 16.67 -52.23 12.68
N SER A 226 15.40 -52.14 13.13
CA SER A 226 14.83 -52.53 14.45
C SER A 226 15.65 -52.07 15.68
N SER A 227 15.14 -51.56 16.81
CA SER A 227 13.93 -51.91 17.57
C SER A 227 13.81 -51.10 18.89
N THR A 228 12.57 -50.88 19.39
CA THR A 228 12.10 -50.89 20.82
C THR A 228 12.63 -49.86 21.84
N SER A 229 11.94 -49.41 22.91
CA SER A 229 10.55 -49.39 23.42
C SER A 229 10.51 -48.78 24.85
N LYS A 230 9.31 -48.39 25.33
CA LYS A 230 8.84 -48.25 26.76
C LYS A 230 9.24 -47.00 27.55
N GLN A 231 8.51 -46.51 28.58
CA GLN A 231 7.09 -46.42 28.99
C GLN A 231 7.09 -45.77 30.42
N LYS A 232 6.03 -45.03 30.77
CA LYS A 232 5.43 -44.81 32.12
C LYS A 232 5.83 -43.63 33.06
N THR A 233 4.75 -42.96 33.48
CA THR A 233 4.40 -42.00 34.58
C THR A 233 4.47 -42.66 36.00
N PRO A 234 4.13 -42.05 37.19
CA PRO A 234 3.16 -40.95 37.48
C PRO A 234 3.32 -40.01 38.74
N ALA A 235 2.42 -38.99 38.80
CA ALA A 235 1.68 -38.29 39.90
C ALA A 235 2.32 -37.84 41.24
N SER A 236 2.11 -36.58 41.67
CA SER A 236 1.01 -36.12 42.60
C SER A 236 1.24 -34.75 43.31
N ASN A 237 0.18 -33.92 43.36
CA ASN A 237 -0.33 -33.05 44.47
C ASN A 237 0.47 -31.87 45.09
N LEU A 238 -0.07 -30.64 45.00
CA LEU A 238 -0.76 -29.85 46.07
C LEU A 238 -0.82 -28.33 45.76
N TYR A 239 -1.87 -27.70 46.29
CA TYR A 239 -2.36 -26.33 46.14
C TYR A 239 -1.48 -25.26 46.83
N ASP A 240 -1.45 -24.02 46.31
CA ASP A 240 -1.69 -22.81 47.12
C ASP A 240 -2.06 -21.57 46.28
N GLU A 241 -3.01 -20.78 46.79
CA GLU A 241 -3.47 -19.49 46.27
C GLU A 241 -2.56 -18.35 46.78
N SER A 242 -2.22 -17.37 45.93
CA SER A 242 -2.25 -15.94 46.31
C SER A 242 -1.86 -15.01 45.17
N LEU A 243 -2.43 -13.82 45.27
CA LEU A 243 -2.58 -12.76 44.28
C LEU A 243 -1.32 -11.89 44.10
N VAL A 244 -1.38 -11.12 43.01
CA VAL A 244 -0.80 -9.79 42.76
C VAL A 244 0.37 -9.73 41.78
N ILE A 245 0.01 -9.17 40.63
CA ILE A 245 0.75 -8.78 39.45
C ILE A 245 1.84 -7.76 39.81
N THR A 246 3.08 -7.98 39.37
CA THR A 246 4.02 -6.89 39.10
C THR A 246 4.84 -7.24 37.86
N THR A 247 4.42 -6.68 36.73
CA THR A 247 5.12 -6.77 35.44
C THR A 247 6.40 -5.95 35.48
N LYS A 248 7.55 -6.60 35.46
CA LYS A 248 8.80 -6.01 34.95
C LYS A 248 9.07 -6.61 33.56
N THR A 249 8.66 -5.88 32.53
CA THR A 249 8.97 -6.19 31.13
C THR A 249 10.44 -5.90 30.86
N SER A 250 11.19 -6.94 30.50
CA SER A 250 12.49 -6.84 29.83
C SER A 250 12.28 -7.06 28.32
N PRO A 251 13.05 -6.41 27.43
CA PRO A 251 12.77 -6.41 26.00
C PRO A 251 13.05 -7.80 25.41
N ARG A 252 12.02 -8.40 24.82
CA ARG A 252 12.09 -9.72 24.18
C ARG A 252 12.67 -9.55 22.77
N THR A 253 13.90 -10.02 22.58
CA THR A 253 14.52 -10.26 21.28
C THR A 253 13.57 -11.08 20.41
N THR A 254 13.08 -10.49 19.31
CA THR A 254 12.18 -11.14 18.36
C THR A 254 12.96 -12.10 17.47
N THR A 255 12.81 -13.39 17.74
CA THR A 255 13.16 -14.46 16.79
C THR A 255 12.24 -14.35 15.58
N ILE A 256 12.78 -13.90 14.43
CA ILE A 256 12.06 -13.87 13.15
C ILE A 256 11.73 -15.32 12.76
N SER A 257 10.44 -15.67 12.66
CA SER A 257 10.02 -17.00 12.26
C SER A 257 10.21 -17.21 10.76
N HIS A 258 11.03 -18.19 10.37
CA HIS A 258 11.30 -18.60 9.00
C HIS A 258 10.13 -19.35 8.31
N SER A 259 8.87 -18.97 8.56
CA SER A 259 7.72 -19.59 7.88
C SER A 259 7.47 -18.92 6.51
N SER A 260 7.12 -19.72 5.50
CA SER A 260 6.82 -19.28 4.13
C SER A 260 5.75 -18.18 4.10
N VAL A 261 4.80 -18.23 5.04
CA VAL A 261 3.72 -17.25 5.19
C VAL A 261 4.27 -15.86 5.52
N TYR A 262 5.16 -15.78 6.52
CA TYR A 262 5.78 -14.52 6.93
C TYR A 262 6.60 -13.89 5.81
N HIS A 263 7.26 -14.73 5.00
CA HIS A 263 8.04 -14.24 3.87
C HIS A 263 7.16 -13.58 2.80
N VAL A 264 5.99 -14.15 2.49
CA VAL A 264 5.06 -13.58 1.50
C VAL A 264 4.44 -12.27 1.98
N GLU A 265 3.94 -12.22 3.21
CA GLU A 265 3.34 -10.99 3.76
C GLU A 265 4.37 -9.86 3.88
N HIS A 266 5.60 -10.17 4.30
CA HIS A 266 6.67 -9.18 4.37
C HIS A 266 7.09 -8.64 2.99
N ARG A 267 7.18 -9.51 1.97
CA ARG A 267 7.40 -9.07 0.58
C ARG A 267 6.26 -8.16 0.11
N TYR A 268 5.01 -8.50 0.43
CA TYR A 268 3.87 -7.66 0.09
C TYR A 268 3.93 -6.28 0.74
N GLU A 269 4.27 -6.21 2.04
CA GLU A 269 4.47 -4.93 2.72
C GLU A 269 5.56 -4.09 2.04
N THR A 270 6.63 -4.75 1.60
CA THR A 270 7.69 -4.11 0.82
C THR A 270 7.10 -3.51 -0.47
N TYR A 271 6.33 -4.28 -1.24
CA TYR A 271 5.66 -3.80 -2.45
C TYR A 271 4.76 -2.58 -2.19
N CYS A 272 3.95 -2.61 -1.12
CA CYS A 272 3.10 -1.49 -0.72
C CYS A 272 3.90 -0.20 -0.42
N ARG A 273 5.12 -0.32 0.10
CA ARG A 273 5.99 0.81 0.43
C ARG A 273 6.85 1.26 -0.76
N THR A 274 7.17 0.35 -1.68
CA THR A 274 8.13 0.60 -2.77
C THR A 274 7.56 1.33 -3.96
N HIS A 275 8.41 2.19 -4.53
CA HIS A 275 8.54 2.68 -5.92
C HIS A 275 8.23 1.74 -7.09
N ILE A 276 7.00 1.33 -7.38
CA ILE A 276 6.72 0.48 -8.55
C ILE A 276 6.19 1.32 -9.72
N ASP A 277 6.99 1.45 -10.78
CA ASP A 277 6.52 1.89 -12.10
C ASP A 277 5.80 0.73 -12.78
N ILE A 278 4.53 0.93 -13.13
CA ILE A 278 3.69 -0.10 -13.75
C ILE A 278 4.21 -0.51 -15.13
N VAL A 279 4.81 0.40 -15.89
CA VAL A 279 5.34 0.12 -17.23
C VAL A 279 6.56 -0.80 -17.10
N GLU A 280 7.46 -0.50 -16.18
CA GLU A 280 8.62 -1.33 -15.91
C GLU A 280 8.21 -2.68 -15.29
N LEU A 281 7.27 -2.69 -14.35
CA LEU A 281 6.70 -3.92 -13.78
C LEU A 281 6.19 -4.87 -14.87
N ILE A 282 5.41 -4.35 -15.84
CA ILE A 282 4.88 -5.14 -16.95
C ILE A 282 6.02 -5.72 -17.79
N LYS A 283 7.05 -4.92 -18.12
CA LYS A 283 8.21 -5.41 -18.88
C LYS A 283 8.94 -6.51 -18.14
N GLN A 284 9.24 -6.32 -16.85
CA GLN A 284 9.95 -7.29 -16.03
C GLN A 284 9.15 -8.60 -15.89
N TRP A 285 7.83 -8.52 -15.76
CA TRP A 285 6.95 -9.69 -15.79
C TRP A 285 6.93 -10.39 -17.16
N GLN A 286 6.81 -9.63 -18.27
CA GLN A 286 6.83 -10.18 -19.63
C GLN A 286 8.16 -10.87 -19.97
N LEU A 287 9.27 -10.35 -19.44
CA LEU A 287 10.61 -10.95 -19.56
C LEU A 287 10.81 -12.17 -18.62
N GLY A 288 9.86 -12.45 -17.73
CA GLY A 288 9.93 -13.55 -16.77
C GLY A 288 10.80 -13.27 -15.54
N HIS A 289 11.29 -12.04 -15.34
CA HIS A 289 12.05 -11.65 -14.15
C HIS A 289 11.16 -11.53 -12.91
N ILE A 290 9.84 -11.37 -13.09
CA ILE A 290 8.85 -11.37 -12.01
C ILE A 290 7.89 -12.53 -12.25
N SER A 291 7.68 -13.35 -11.22
CA SER A 291 6.73 -14.47 -11.27
C SER A 291 5.29 -13.99 -11.42
N ASN A 292 4.40 -14.82 -11.98
CA ASN A 292 2.96 -14.51 -12.02
C ASN A 292 2.40 -14.21 -10.62
N PHE A 293 2.88 -14.94 -9.62
CA PHE A 293 2.45 -14.77 -8.23
C PHE A 293 2.85 -13.39 -7.69
N ASP A 294 4.13 -13.00 -7.84
CA ASP A 294 4.62 -11.69 -7.39
C ASP A 294 4.00 -10.54 -8.18
N TYR A 295 3.82 -10.71 -9.49
CA TYR A 295 3.15 -9.73 -10.32
C TYR A 295 1.71 -9.47 -9.83
N LEU A 296 0.95 -10.54 -9.53
CA LEU A 296 -0.40 -10.41 -8.97
C LEU A 296 -0.41 -9.79 -7.57
N LEU A 297 0.55 -10.13 -6.69
CA LEU A 297 0.71 -9.45 -5.40
C LEU A 297 0.93 -7.96 -5.57
N ILE A 298 1.83 -7.57 -6.47
CA ILE A 298 2.14 -6.16 -6.74
C ILE A 298 0.92 -5.43 -7.30
N LEU A 299 0.17 -6.04 -8.25
CA LEU A 299 -1.05 -5.44 -8.76
C LEU A 299 -2.10 -5.23 -7.66
N ASN A 300 -2.27 -6.20 -6.76
CA ASN A 300 -3.16 -6.04 -5.61
C ASN A 300 -2.69 -4.92 -4.67
N ALA A 301 -1.38 -4.79 -4.43
CA ALA A 301 -0.81 -3.71 -3.63
C ALA A 301 -1.07 -2.32 -4.27
N LEU A 302 -0.88 -2.20 -5.58
CA LEU A 302 -1.15 -0.97 -6.32
C LEU A 302 -2.64 -0.63 -6.37
N ALA A 303 -3.51 -1.64 -6.35
CA ALA A 303 -4.96 -1.48 -6.23
C ALA A 303 -5.43 -1.13 -4.80
N GLY A 304 -4.50 -1.04 -3.83
CA GLY A 304 -4.80 -0.66 -2.45
C GLY A 304 -5.45 -1.76 -1.61
N ARG A 305 -5.39 -3.02 -2.04
CA ARG A 305 -5.89 -4.19 -1.28
C ARG A 305 -4.96 -4.50 -0.10
N LYS A 306 -5.46 -5.22 0.90
CA LYS A 306 -4.70 -5.49 2.13
C LYS A 306 -4.88 -6.92 2.63
N PHE A 307 -3.79 -7.50 3.13
CA PHE A 307 -3.91 -8.72 3.92
C PHE A 307 -4.78 -8.47 5.16
N HIS A 308 -5.49 -9.50 5.58
CA HIS A 308 -6.31 -9.51 6.81
C HIS A 308 -7.48 -8.50 6.85
N ASP A 309 -7.86 -7.91 5.73
CA ASP A 309 -9.06 -7.06 5.59
C ASP A 309 -10.13 -7.76 4.73
N PRO A 310 -11.20 -8.34 5.30
CA PRO A 310 -12.22 -9.07 4.54
C PRO A 310 -12.93 -8.25 3.46
N ASN A 311 -13.06 -6.93 3.65
CA ASN A 311 -13.79 -6.08 2.71
C ASN A 311 -12.91 -5.62 1.54
N ASN A 312 -11.60 -5.70 1.70
CA ASN A 312 -10.62 -5.23 0.72
C ASN A 312 -9.42 -6.17 0.62
N HIS A 313 -9.69 -7.48 0.72
CA HIS A 313 -8.65 -8.49 0.71
C HIS A 313 -8.00 -8.62 -0.67
N LEU A 314 -6.83 -9.25 -0.73
CA LEU A 314 -6.17 -9.58 -1.99
C LEU A 314 -7.02 -10.58 -2.78
N ILE A 315 -7.01 -10.46 -4.10
CA ILE A 315 -7.74 -11.34 -5.00
C ILE A 315 -6.79 -11.93 -6.03
N PHE A 316 -6.87 -13.25 -6.16
CA PHE A 316 -6.14 -14.05 -7.14
C PHE A 316 -7.15 -14.80 -8.02
N PRO A 317 -6.82 -15.12 -9.28
CA PRO A 317 -7.70 -15.92 -10.09
C PRO A 317 -7.68 -17.38 -9.62
N TRP A 318 -8.84 -18.04 -9.65
CA TRP A 318 -8.84 -19.51 -9.68
C TRP A 318 -8.19 -20.02 -10.97
N ILE A 319 -7.20 -20.91 -10.88
CA ILE A 319 -6.46 -21.39 -12.06
C ILE A 319 -7.01 -22.74 -12.57
N ASN A 320 -7.49 -23.59 -11.67
CA ASN A 320 -8.01 -24.93 -11.96
C ASN A 320 -9.49 -25.01 -11.59
N ASP A 321 -10.27 -25.79 -12.35
CA ASP A 321 -11.68 -26.08 -12.06
C ASP A 321 -11.90 -27.33 -11.18
N PHE A 322 -10.82 -28.02 -10.83
CA PHE A 322 -10.79 -29.23 -10.00
C PHE A 322 -11.62 -30.39 -10.55
N THR A 323 -11.87 -30.44 -11.86
CA THR A 323 -12.61 -31.54 -12.51
C THR A 323 -11.73 -32.71 -12.96
N SER A 324 -10.42 -32.48 -13.13
CA SER A 324 -9.49 -33.50 -13.62
C SER A 324 -8.04 -33.18 -13.21
N SER A 325 -7.24 -34.25 -13.06
CA SER A 325 -5.79 -34.17 -12.87
C SER A 325 -5.07 -33.58 -14.09
N THR A 326 -5.62 -33.80 -15.29
CA THR A 326 -5.07 -33.28 -16.55
C THR A 326 -5.62 -31.89 -16.84
N SER A 327 -4.92 -30.87 -16.35
CA SER A 327 -4.76 -29.53 -16.96
C SER A 327 -5.99 -28.94 -17.69
N LYS A 328 -7.17 -28.92 -17.07
CA LYS A 328 -8.21 -27.97 -17.48
C LYS A 328 -8.00 -26.67 -16.71
N LEU A 329 -7.14 -25.83 -17.28
CA LEU A 329 -7.01 -24.45 -16.81
C LEU A 329 -8.34 -23.74 -17.04
N ARG A 330 -8.77 -22.97 -16.04
CA ARG A 330 -9.95 -22.12 -16.16
C ARG A 330 -9.72 -21.09 -17.27
N ASN A 331 -10.78 -20.78 -18.02
CA ASN A 331 -10.74 -19.64 -18.93
C ASN A 331 -10.61 -18.32 -18.13
N LEU A 332 -9.42 -17.71 -18.17
CA LEU A 332 -9.13 -16.46 -17.47
C LEU A 332 -9.62 -15.20 -18.22
N SER A 333 -10.11 -15.33 -19.46
CA SER A 333 -10.72 -14.22 -20.20
C SER A 333 -12.11 -13.83 -19.66
N GLN A 334 -12.66 -14.64 -18.76
CA GLN A 334 -13.96 -14.42 -18.13
C GLN A 334 -13.81 -14.44 -16.61
N SER A 335 -14.62 -13.63 -15.91
CA SER A 335 -14.71 -13.71 -14.45
C SER A 335 -15.32 -15.04 -14.03
N LYS A 336 -14.94 -15.54 -12.85
CA LYS A 336 -15.59 -16.73 -12.30
C LYS A 336 -17.10 -16.55 -12.15
N TYR A 337 -17.57 -15.35 -11.79
CA TYR A 337 -19.00 -15.08 -11.70
C TYR A 337 -19.72 -15.30 -13.04
N ARG A 338 -19.15 -14.82 -14.15
CA ARG A 338 -19.71 -15.05 -15.49
C ARG A 338 -19.77 -16.55 -15.81
N LEU A 339 -18.73 -17.30 -15.49
CA LEU A 339 -18.69 -18.76 -15.71
C LEU A 339 -19.77 -19.49 -14.88
N ASN A 340 -20.01 -19.07 -13.64
CA ASN A 340 -20.95 -19.72 -12.73
C ASN A 340 -22.42 -19.31 -12.96
N LYS A 341 -22.68 -18.04 -13.31
CA LYS A 341 -24.03 -17.46 -13.38
C LYS A 341 -24.51 -17.14 -14.80
N GLY A 342 -23.60 -17.03 -15.76
CA GLY A 342 -23.91 -16.65 -17.14
C GLY A 342 -24.21 -15.16 -17.32
N ASP A 343 -24.28 -14.73 -18.59
CA ASP A 343 -24.48 -13.32 -18.94
C ASP A 343 -25.86 -12.79 -18.56
N ALA A 344 -26.90 -13.62 -18.60
CA ALA A 344 -28.26 -13.21 -18.24
C ALA A 344 -28.34 -12.61 -16.82
N GLN A 345 -27.62 -13.18 -15.86
CA GLN A 345 -27.59 -12.66 -14.49
C GLN A 345 -26.83 -11.33 -14.40
N LEU A 346 -25.72 -11.18 -15.14
CA LEU A 346 -24.95 -9.95 -15.19
C LEU A 346 -25.78 -8.81 -15.78
N ASP A 347 -26.48 -9.09 -16.88
CA ASP A 347 -27.34 -8.12 -17.56
C ASP A 347 -28.49 -7.69 -16.66
N LEU A 348 -29.08 -8.59 -15.88
CA LEU A 348 -30.10 -8.23 -14.89
C LEU A 348 -29.58 -7.26 -13.84
N THR A 349 -28.38 -7.50 -13.28
CA THR A 349 -27.76 -6.59 -12.30
C THR A 349 -27.47 -5.22 -12.93
N TYR A 350 -26.88 -5.19 -14.12
CA TYR A 350 -26.58 -3.95 -14.81
C TYR A 350 -27.84 -3.14 -15.14
N ASN A 351 -28.85 -3.81 -15.72
CA ASN A 351 -30.11 -3.18 -16.10
C ASN A 351 -30.88 -2.67 -14.88
N TYR A 352 -30.87 -3.42 -13.76
CA TYR A 352 -31.48 -2.97 -12.51
C TYR A 352 -30.94 -1.61 -12.07
N TYR A 353 -29.62 -1.45 -12.02
CA TYR A 353 -29.00 -0.18 -11.64
C TYR A 353 -29.14 0.89 -12.74
N SER A 354 -29.06 0.51 -14.02
CA SER A 354 -29.28 1.41 -15.15
C SER A 354 -30.69 1.99 -15.17
N SER A 355 -31.71 1.20 -14.84
CA SER A 355 -33.08 1.68 -14.73
C SER A 355 -33.28 2.58 -13.50
N SER A 356 -32.56 2.30 -12.40
CA SER A 356 -32.64 3.11 -11.17
C SER A 356 -32.11 4.54 -11.33
N ILE A 357 -31.18 4.79 -12.27
CA ILE A 357 -30.68 6.14 -12.60
C ILE A 357 -31.78 7.08 -13.12
N SER A 358 -32.82 6.53 -13.77
CA SER A 358 -33.92 7.33 -14.32
C SER A 358 -34.88 7.87 -13.24
N SER A 359 -34.84 7.27 -12.06
CA SER A 359 -35.49 7.74 -10.83
C SER A 359 -34.46 8.45 -9.97
N SER A 360 -34.71 9.70 -9.60
CA SER A 360 -33.81 10.67 -8.94
C SER A 360 -33.26 10.29 -7.54
N ALA A 361 -33.16 9.00 -7.20
CA ALA A 361 -32.64 8.49 -5.94
C ALA A 361 -31.35 7.69 -6.18
N ALA A 362 -30.22 8.33 -5.84
CA ALA A 362 -28.85 7.79 -5.80
C ALA A 362 -28.09 7.66 -7.14
N ASN A 363 -26.91 8.26 -7.15
CA ASN A 363 -25.95 8.32 -8.26
C ASN A 363 -25.19 6.98 -8.39
N ILE A 364 -25.92 5.86 -8.55
CA ILE A 364 -25.32 4.52 -8.59
C ILE A 364 -24.89 4.20 -10.03
N VAL A 365 -23.58 4.08 -10.24
CA VAL A 365 -23.04 3.67 -11.54
C VAL A 365 -23.44 2.22 -11.84
N PRO A 366 -24.06 1.94 -13.00
CA PRO A 366 -24.44 0.58 -13.37
C PRO A 366 -23.21 -0.31 -13.48
N HIS A 367 -23.31 -1.51 -12.92
CA HIS A 367 -22.22 -2.46 -12.83
C HIS A 367 -22.76 -3.88 -12.94
N HIS A 368 -21.96 -4.79 -13.49
CA HIS A 368 -22.31 -6.21 -13.60
C HIS A 368 -22.05 -7.00 -12.30
N LEU A 369 -21.10 -6.54 -11.49
CA LEU A 369 -20.67 -7.18 -10.24
C LEU A 369 -20.61 -6.12 -9.15
N SER A 370 -21.26 -6.37 -8.02
CA SER A 370 -21.26 -5.45 -6.88
C SER A 370 -20.00 -5.58 -6.03
N GLU A 371 -19.42 -6.79 -5.98
CA GLU A 371 -18.17 -7.09 -5.28
C GLU A 371 -17.42 -8.24 -5.97
N HIS A 372 -16.11 -8.33 -5.71
CA HIS A 372 -15.25 -9.37 -6.29
C HIS A 372 -14.98 -10.54 -5.33
N LEU A 373 -14.94 -10.23 -4.03
CA LEU A 373 -14.80 -11.17 -2.93
C LEU A 373 -15.56 -10.59 -1.73
N SER A 374 -16.59 -11.30 -1.27
CA SER A 374 -17.39 -10.90 -0.12
C SER A 374 -16.73 -11.32 1.19
N SER A 375 -17.07 -10.62 2.27
CA SER A 375 -16.63 -10.97 3.63
C SER A 375 -16.99 -12.43 3.98
N ILE A 376 -18.19 -12.88 3.59
CA ILE A 376 -18.64 -14.27 3.82
C ILE A 376 -17.70 -15.26 3.13
N THR A 377 -17.42 -15.08 1.84
CA THR A 377 -16.52 -15.98 1.11
C THR A 377 -15.11 -15.96 1.69
N TYR A 378 -14.58 -14.79 2.04
CA TYR A 378 -13.28 -14.66 2.70
C TYR A 378 -13.19 -15.53 3.96
N TYR A 379 -14.19 -15.46 4.84
CA TYR A 379 -14.21 -16.26 6.07
C TYR A 379 -14.45 -17.75 5.81
N VAL A 380 -15.23 -18.11 4.79
CA VAL A 380 -15.40 -19.51 4.38
C VAL A 380 -14.09 -20.09 3.85
N TYR A 381 -13.32 -19.33 3.07
CA TYR A 381 -11.98 -19.73 2.61
C TYR A 381 -11.03 -19.97 3.78
N LYS A 382 -11.08 -19.12 4.81
CA LYS A 382 -10.20 -19.19 5.99
C LYS A 382 -10.80 -19.97 7.16
N ALA A 383 -11.91 -20.67 6.97
CA ALA A 383 -12.69 -21.26 8.07
C ALA A 383 -11.89 -22.22 8.95
N ARG A 384 -10.98 -23.00 8.36
CA ARG A 384 -10.14 -23.97 9.08
C ARG A 384 -9.16 -23.31 10.03
N ARG A 385 -8.83 -22.04 9.82
CA ARG A 385 -7.87 -21.26 10.62
C ARG A 385 -8.49 -20.10 11.37
N THR A 386 -9.81 -19.92 11.26
CA THR A 386 -10.55 -18.82 11.88
C THR A 386 -11.36 -19.33 13.06
N GLU A 387 -11.33 -18.61 14.18
CA GLU A 387 -12.09 -18.97 15.37
C GLU A 387 -13.60 -19.06 15.11
N LYS A 388 -14.25 -20.02 15.76
CA LYS A 388 -15.70 -20.29 15.62
C LYS A 388 -16.56 -19.06 15.90
N ARG A 389 -16.19 -18.24 16.88
CA ARG A 389 -16.92 -17.00 17.20
C ARG A 389 -16.97 -16.04 16.00
N ILE A 390 -15.82 -15.81 15.36
CA ILE A 390 -15.71 -14.92 14.20
C ILE A 390 -16.52 -15.48 13.02
N LEU A 391 -16.46 -16.80 12.80
CA LEU A 391 -17.26 -17.46 11.77
C LEU A 391 -18.76 -17.34 12.03
N CYS A 392 -19.19 -17.43 13.29
CA CYS A 392 -20.58 -17.22 13.64
C CYS A 392 -21.04 -15.78 13.40
N ASP A 393 -20.17 -14.82 13.71
CA ASP A 393 -20.46 -13.38 13.56
C ASP A 393 -20.57 -12.97 12.07
N ASN A 394 -19.80 -13.60 11.18
CA ASN A 394 -19.65 -13.15 9.79
C ASN A 394 -20.27 -14.08 8.74
N VAL A 395 -20.38 -15.39 8.98
CA VAL A 395 -20.88 -16.37 8.01
C VAL A 395 -22.29 -16.80 8.37
N ARG A 396 -22.48 -17.30 9.60
CA ARG A 396 -23.77 -17.81 10.07
C ARG A 396 -23.84 -17.85 11.59
N SER A 397 -24.81 -17.16 12.18
CA SER A 397 -24.98 -17.07 13.63
C SER A 397 -25.00 -18.42 14.38
N ILE A 398 -25.58 -19.44 13.75
CA ILE A 398 -25.61 -20.80 14.26
C ILE A 398 -24.50 -21.62 13.61
N TRP A 399 -23.57 -22.13 14.41
CA TRP A 399 -22.47 -22.96 13.97
C TRP A 399 -22.94 -24.32 13.43
N VAL A 400 -22.69 -24.56 12.15
CA VAL A 400 -22.99 -25.83 11.47
C VAL A 400 -21.78 -26.22 10.60
N PRO A 401 -20.79 -26.98 11.12
CA PRO A 401 -19.57 -27.35 10.39
C PRO A 401 -19.83 -27.99 9.04
N ASN A 402 -20.86 -28.83 8.97
CA ASN A 402 -21.19 -29.60 7.77
C ASN A 402 -21.66 -28.75 6.58
N GLU A 403 -21.99 -27.47 6.80
CA GLU A 403 -22.33 -26.55 5.72
C GLU A 403 -21.10 -25.93 5.04
N TYR A 404 -19.93 -25.98 5.69
CA TYR A 404 -18.69 -25.52 5.09
C TYR A 404 -18.22 -26.53 4.02
N PRO A 405 -17.72 -26.06 2.86
CA PRO A 405 -17.20 -26.95 1.83
C PRO A 405 -16.14 -27.90 2.39
N SER A 406 -16.25 -29.20 2.10
CA SER A 406 -15.36 -30.24 2.61
C SER A 406 -14.06 -30.40 1.82
N SER A 407 -14.01 -29.90 0.58
CA SER A 407 -12.84 -29.97 -0.29
C SER A 407 -12.61 -28.64 -1.01
N ILE A 408 -11.38 -28.41 -1.46
CA ILE A 408 -11.03 -27.23 -2.27
C ILE A 408 -11.82 -27.18 -3.58
N GLY A 409 -12.10 -28.33 -4.19
CA GLY A 409 -12.94 -28.42 -5.37
C GLY A 409 -14.38 -28.01 -5.07
N ARG A 410 -14.96 -28.49 -3.96
CA ARG A 410 -16.32 -28.08 -3.55
C ARG A 410 -16.38 -26.59 -3.21
N LEU A 411 -15.32 -26.06 -2.62
CA LEU A 411 -15.17 -24.63 -2.32
C LEU A 411 -15.14 -23.80 -3.61
N TYR A 412 -14.41 -24.25 -4.64
CA TYR A 412 -14.41 -23.63 -5.97
C TYR A 412 -15.82 -23.57 -6.58
N PHE A 413 -16.58 -24.67 -6.56
CA PHE A 413 -17.94 -24.70 -7.13
C PHE A 413 -18.99 -23.95 -6.32
N TRP A 414 -18.80 -23.88 -4.99
CA TRP A 414 -19.77 -23.28 -4.07
C TRP A 414 -19.92 -21.76 -4.25
N THR A 415 -18.83 -21.05 -4.56
CA THR A 415 -18.85 -19.59 -4.72
C THR A 415 -18.59 -19.16 -6.18
N PRO A 416 -19.29 -18.13 -6.69
CA PRO A 416 -18.95 -17.50 -7.97
C PRO A 416 -17.73 -16.56 -7.88
N GLU A 417 -17.17 -16.35 -6.69
CA GLU A 417 -16.12 -15.35 -6.43
C GLU A 417 -14.71 -15.90 -6.64
N GLU A 418 -13.77 -14.99 -6.88
CA GLU A 418 -12.37 -15.31 -7.18
C GLU A 418 -11.59 -15.86 -5.96
N CYS A 419 -10.35 -16.26 -6.17
CA CYS A 419 -9.49 -16.92 -5.18
C CYS A 419 -8.74 -15.90 -4.29
N ILE A 420 -8.06 -16.39 -3.26
CA ILE A 420 -7.15 -15.63 -2.39
C ILE A 420 -5.71 -16.17 -2.54
N PRO A 421 -4.68 -15.34 -2.33
CA PRO A 421 -3.29 -15.75 -2.51
C PRO A 421 -2.85 -16.87 -1.55
N GLU A 422 -3.44 -16.99 -0.36
CA GLU A 422 -3.06 -17.99 0.64
C GLU A 422 -3.13 -19.42 0.12
N PHE A 423 -4.06 -19.73 -0.79
CA PHE A 423 -4.15 -21.07 -1.40
C PHE A 423 -2.93 -21.47 -2.25
N PHE A 424 -2.04 -20.52 -2.57
CA PHE A 424 -0.85 -20.77 -3.39
C PHE A 424 0.44 -20.94 -2.57
N TYR A 425 0.44 -20.56 -1.29
CA TYR A 425 1.68 -20.56 -0.47
C TYR A 425 1.49 -21.03 0.97
N ASP A 426 0.25 -21.08 1.48
CA ASP A 426 -0.04 -21.44 2.87
C ASP A 426 -0.79 -22.80 2.95
N PRO A 427 -0.06 -23.93 3.07
CA PRO A 427 -0.68 -25.24 3.24
C PRO A 427 -1.42 -25.37 4.58
N SER A 428 -1.16 -24.50 5.57
CA SER A 428 -1.85 -24.54 6.86
C SER A 428 -3.33 -24.21 6.70
N LEU A 429 -3.73 -23.49 5.64
CA LEU A 429 -5.12 -23.18 5.34
C LEU A 429 -6.01 -24.44 5.16
N PHE A 430 -5.40 -25.57 4.83
CA PHE A 430 -6.09 -26.86 4.69
C PHE A 430 -6.28 -27.61 6.01
N GLN A 431 -5.57 -27.22 7.08
CA GLN A 431 -5.61 -27.87 8.39
C GLN A 431 -6.56 -27.15 9.35
N SER A 432 -7.55 -27.87 9.86
CA SER A 432 -8.54 -27.35 10.78
C SER A 432 -8.01 -27.21 12.20
N ILE A 433 -8.32 -26.09 12.84
CA ILE A 433 -8.15 -25.90 14.28
C ILE A 433 -9.35 -26.40 15.08
N HIS A 434 -10.45 -26.76 14.41
CA HIS A 434 -11.68 -27.18 15.07
C HIS A 434 -11.80 -28.70 15.06
N GLU A 435 -12.22 -29.28 16.17
CA GLU A 435 -12.42 -30.74 16.28
C GLU A 435 -13.59 -31.26 15.44
N ASP A 436 -14.61 -30.40 15.20
CA ASP A 436 -15.86 -30.75 14.53
C ASP A 436 -15.94 -30.31 13.06
N LEU A 437 -14.96 -29.55 12.57
CA LEU A 437 -14.81 -29.21 11.15
C LEU A 437 -13.58 -29.94 10.61
N PRO A 438 -13.72 -30.88 9.66
CA PRO A 438 -12.58 -31.59 9.10
C PRO A 438 -11.69 -30.68 8.25
N ASP A 439 -10.43 -31.12 8.10
CA ASP A 439 -9.46 -30.57 7.16
C ASP A 439 -10.06 -30.42 5.76
N LEU A 440 -9.60 -29.40 5.05
CA LEU A 440 -10.02 -29.15 3.68
C LEU A 440 -9.36 -30.18 2.77
N LEU A 441 -10.18 -31.04 2.15
CA LEU A 441 -9.65 -32.09 1.28
C LEU A 441 -9.09 -31.50 -0.03
N VAL A 442 -7.94 -32.03 -0.44
CA VAL A 442 -7.36 -31.81 -1.77
C VAL A 442 -7.89 -32.85 -2.76
N PRO A 443 -7.78 -32.62 -4.08
CA PRO A 443 -8.17 -33.62 -5.07
C PRO A 443 -7.33 -34.90 -4.96
N ASP A 444 -7.89 -36.04 -5.41
CA ASP A 444 -7.25 -37.37 -5.29
C ASP A 444 -5.90 -37.47 -6.01
N TRP A 445 -5.64 -36.59 -6.99
CA TRP A 445 -4.36 -36.53 -7.71
C TRP A 445 -3.31 -35.65 -7.02
N CYS A 446 -3.63 -35.01 -5.90
CA CYS A 446 -2.68 -34.27 -5.07
C CYS A 446 -2.29 -35.13 -3.88
N SER A 447 -0.98 -35.35 -3.67
CA SER A 447 -0.48 -36.15 -2.55
C SER A 447 -0.53 -35.41 -1.21
N SER A 448 -0.43 -34.07 -1.24
CA SER A 448 -0.45 -33.19 -0.06
C SER A 448 -0.99 -31.80 -0.42
N PRO A 449 -1.39 -30.99 0.58
CA PRO A 449 -1.72 -29.57 0.38
C PRO A 449 -0.55 -28.64 0.08
N GLY A 450 0.68 -29.05 0.44
CA GLY A 450 1.92 -28.28 0.23
C GLY A 450 2.76 -28.78 -0.92
#